data_AF-J9E629-F1
#
_entry.id   AF-J9E629-F1
#
_cell.length_a   1.000
_cell.length_b   1.000
_cell.length_c   1.000
_cell.angle_alpha   90.00
_cell.angle_beta   90.00
_cell.angle_gamma   90.00
#
_symmetry.space_group_name_H-M   'P 1'
#
loop_
_entity.id
_entity.type
_entity.pdbx_description
1 polymer ?
#
loop_
_entity_poly.entity_id
_entity_poly.type
_entity_poly.pdbx_seq_one_letter_code
_entity_poly.pdbx_strand_id
1 'polypeptide(L)'
;MMPYLTTLAGINQMVIGRINSNIKNVLKQHHQLHFRWAQNWDSQLHWAPLVNVLPNAYYTVTSACGTDETICCQFDVSKTSRSSCMERAKVDNVQKIALYGERMANQYRSLQTFYNSEAVLVAAGDDFLYSHSDDLKIVHRVYSALFKYINRNYDRFNMK
;
A
#
# COMPACT_ATOMS: atom_id res chain seq x y z
N MET A 1 10.25 -14.39 -17.76
CA MET A 1 11.50 -13.64 -18.08
C MET A 1 11.96 -12.77 -16.92
N MET A 2 11.24 -11.70 -16.51
CA MET A 2 11.70 -10.84 -15.41
C MET A 2 11.96 -11.58 -14.08
N PRO A 3 11.08 -12.49 -13.59
CA PRO A 3 11.31 -13.18 -12.32
C PRO A 3 12.59 -14.04 -12.30
N TYR A 4 12.91 -14.65 -13.44
CA TYR A 4 14.13 -15.43 -13.62
C TYR A 4 15.38 -14.54 -13.56
N LEU A 5 15.39 -13.44 -14.33
CA LEU A 5 16.54 -12.53 -14.38
C LEU A 5 16.81 -11.85 -13.04
N THR A 6 15.78 -11.42 -12.32
CA THR A 6 15.96 -10.82 -10.98
C THR A 6 16.55 -11.82 -10.00
N THR A 7 16.08 -13.06 -10.02
CA THR A 7 16.60 -14.11 -9.13
C THR A 7 18.06 -14.44 -9.44
N LEU A 8 18.45 -14.49 -10.73
CA LEU A 8 19.86 -14.63 -11.13
C LEU A 8 20.75 -13.48 -10.63
N ALA A 9 20.20 -12.27 -10.52
CA ALA A 9 20.89 -11.11 -9.97
C ALA A 9 20.85 -11.07 -8.41
N GLY A 10 20.34 -12.11 -7.75
CA GLY A 10 20.21 -12.17 -6.29
C GLY A 10 18.98 -11.47 -5.71
N ILE A 11 18.05 -11.01 -6.55
CA ILE A 11 16.82 -10.32 -6.14
C ILE A 11 15.67 -11.34 -6.06
N ASN A 12 15.31 -11.71 -4.84
CA ASN A 12 14.30 -12.74 -4.55
C ASN A 12 12.91 -12.19 -4.18
N GLN A 13 12.73 -10.87 -4.17
CA GLN A 13 11.49 -10.20 -3.82
C GLN A 13 11.18 -9.10 -4.84
N MET A 14 9.93 -9.03 -5.29
CA MET A 14 9.50 -8.12 -6.34
C MET A 14 8.15 -7.49 -5.99
N VAL A 15 7.95 -6.25 -6.45
CA VAL A 15 6.65 -5.59 -6.43
C VAL A 15 6.24 -5.29 -7.87
N ILE A 16 5.01 -5.63 -8.24
CA ILE A 16 4.45 -5.30 -9.56
C ILE A 16 3.11 -4.57 -9.41
N GLY A 17 2.81 -3.65 -10.32
CA GLY A 17 1.60 -2.83 -10.25
C GLY A 17 0.58 -3.12 -11.35
N ARG A 18 1.03 -3.14 -12.61
CA ARG A 18 0.16 -3.20 -13.78
C ARG A 18 0.01 -4.63 -14.29
N ILE A 19 -1.11 -5.25 -13.94
CA ILE A 19 -1.59 -6.52 -14.50
C ILE A 19 -3.04 -6.35 -14.95
N ASN A 20 -3.55 -7.29 -15.75
CA ASN A 20 -4.94 -7.27 -16.19
C ASN A 20 -5.92 -7.23 -14.99
N SER A 21 -6.95 -6.38 -15.07
CA SER A 21 -7.90 -6.16 -13.98
C SER A 21 -8.68 -7.42 -13.60
N ASN A 22 -9.03 -8.29 -14.56
CA ASN A 22 -9.73 -9.54 -14.27
C ASN A 22 -8.81 -10.50 -13.50
N ILE A 23 -7.54 -10.62 -13.91
CA ILE A 23 -6.54 -11.42 -13.18
C ILE A 23 -6.39 -10.88 -11.76
N LYS A 24 -6.27 -9.55 -11.61
CA LYS A 24 -6.15 -8.92 -10.29
C LYS A 24 -7.37 -9.21 -9.39
N ASN A 25 -8.58 -9.16 -9.94
CA ASN A 25 -9.80 -9.47 -9.21
C ASN A 25 -9.86 -10.93 -8.77
N VAL A 26 -9.49 -11.87 -9.64
CA VAL A 26 -9.40 -13.29 -9.29
C VAL A 26 -8.37 -13.51 -8.17
N LEU A 27 -7.17 -12.94 -8.29
CA LEU A 27 -6.15 -13.06 -7.25
C LEU A 27 -6.61 -12.48 -5.90
N LYS A 28 -7.33 -11.34 -5.89
CA LYS A 28 -7.93 -10.78 -4.67
C LYS A 28 -8.93 -11.72 -4.02
N GLN A 29 -9.85 -12.30 -4.81
CA GLN A 29 -10.87 -13.23 -4.33
C GLN A 29 -10.26 -14.48 -3.69
N HIS A 30 -9.08 -14.90 -4.15
CA HIS A 30 -8.35 -16.04 -3.62
C HIS A 30 -7.26 -15.67 -2.60
N HIS A 31 -7.15 -14.40 -2.19
CA HIS A 31 -6.11 -13.93 -1.27
C HIS A 31 -4.66 -14.16 -1.77
N GLN A 32 -4.45 -14.09 -3.09
CA GLN A 32 -3.23 -14.46 -3.82
C GLN A 32 -2.54 -13.27 -4.50
N LEU A 33 -2.68 -12.04 -4.01
CA LEU A 33 -1.83 -10.93 -4.48
C LEU A 33 -0.37 -11.07 -4.02
N HIS A 34 -0.09 -12.04 -3.16
CA HIS A 34 1.24 -12.44 -2.72
C HIS A 34 1.52 -13.88 -3.15
N PHE A 35 2.51 -14.12 -4.03
CA PHE A 35 2.79 -15.45 -4.56
C PHE A 35 4.25 -15.61 -5.04
N ARG A 36 4.71 -16.86 -5.20
CA ARG A 36 5.98 -17.16 -5.87
C ARG A 36 5.77 -17.30 -7.38
N TRP A 37 6.53 -16.55 -8.17
CA TRP A 37 6.41 -16.58 -9.63
C TRP A 37 7.46 -17.47 -10.28
N ALA A 38 7.17 -18.77 -10.32
CA ALA A 38 8.03 -19.78 -10.94
C ALA A 38 8.05 -19.71 -12.47
N GLN A 39 9.13 -20.19 -13.07
CA GLN A 39 9.15 -20.46 -14.51
C GLN A 39 8.47 -21.81 -14.79
N ASN A 40 7.84 -21.98 -15.95
CA ASN A 40 7.10 -23.20 -16.29
C ASN A 40 7.97 -24.48 -16.27
N TRP A 41 9.28 -24.35 -16.47
CA TRP A 41 10.25 -25.44 -16.45
C TRP A 41 10.93 -25.63 -15.09
N ASP A 42 10.71 -24.74 -14.13
CA ASP A 42 11.36 -24.73 -12.82
C ASP A 42 10.46 -25.39 -11.77
N SER A 43 10.42 -26.72 -11.78
CA SER A 43 9.64 -27.52 -10.82
C SER A 43 10.17 -27.44 -9.39
N GLN A 44 11.42 -27.02 -9.20
CA GLN A 44 12.08 -26.93 -7.89
C GLN A 44 11.98 -25.53 -7.28
N LEU A 45 11.36 -24.57 -7.98
CA LEU A 45 11.18 -23.18 -7.54
C LEU A 45 12.50 -22.44 -7.25
N HIS A 46 13.59 -22.84 -7.91
CA HIS A 46 14.91 -22.24 -7.72
C HIS A 46 14.96 -20.77 -8.16
N TRP A 47 14.20 -20.41 -9.19
CA TRP A 47 14.14 -19.07 -9.77
C TRP A 47 12.72 -18.47 -9.70
N ALA A 48 12.09 -18.67 -8.54
CA ALA A 48 10.73 -18.24 -8.25
C ALA A 48 10.73 -17.16 -7.14
N PRO A 49 10.97 -15.87 -7.48
CA PRO A 49 10.98 -14.81 -6.50
C PRO A 49 9.57 -14.61 -5.94
N LEU A 50 9.52 -14.08 -4.73
CA LEU A 50 8.28 -13.68 -4.07
C LEU A 50 7.78 -12.38 -4.69
N VAL A 51 6.54 -12.36 -5.14
CA VAL A 51 5.92 -11.24 -5.84
C VAL A 51 4.78 -10.70 -5.01
N ASN A 52 4.79 -9.39 -4.80
CA ASN A 52 3.68 -8.64 -4.22
C ASN A 52 3.03 -7.75 -5.29
N VAL A 53 1.77 -8.01 -5.59
CA VAL A 53 1.01 -7.24 -6.58
C VAL A 53 0.29 -6.08 -5.89
N LEU A 54 0.50 -4.84 -6.33
CA LEU A 54 -0.25 -3.70 -5.78
C LEU A 54 -1.76 -3.86 -5.99
N PRO A 55 -2.60 -3.47 -5.02
CA PRO A 55 -3.96 -3.97 -4.92
C PRO A 55 -4.90 -3.35 -5.94
N ASN A 56 -4.75 -2.08 -6.32
CA ASN A 56 -5.69 -1.42 -7.21
C ASN A 56 -5.04 -1.00 -8.54
N ALA A 57 -5.73 -0.19 -9.33
CA ALA A 57 -5.34 0.12 -10.70
C ALA A 57 -4.01 0.89 -10.78
N TYR A 58 -3.77 1.79 -9.81
CA TYR A 58 -2.62 2.68 -9.80
C TYR A 58 -1.75 2.49 -8.55
N TYR A 59 -0.53 3.01 -8.60
CA TYR A 59 0.42 3.05 -7.48
C TYR A 59 0.29 4.31 -6.63
N THR A 60 -0.69 5.17 -6.92
CA THR A 60 -0.90 6.42 -6.20
C THR A 60 -1.32 6.14 -4.76
N VAL A 61 -1.09 7.10 -3.85
CA VAL A 61 -1.58 7.02 -2.45
C VAL A 61 -3.07 6.63 -2.41
N THR A 62 -3.89 7.27 -3.24
CA THR A 62 -5.34 7.04 -3.34
C THR A 62 -5.68 5.60 -3.71
N SER A 63 -4.94 4.99 -4.63
CA SER A 63 -5.19 3.60 -5.03
C SER A 63 -4.45 2.57 -4.17
N ALA A 64 -3.40 2.95 -3.44
CA ALA A 64 -2.58 2.00 -2.68
C ALA A 64 -3.03 1.83 -1.23
N CYS A 65 -3.71 2.82 -0.63
CA CYS A 65 -4.01 2.84 0.80
C CYS A 65 -5.09 1.83 1.22
N GLY A 66 -6.02 1.42 0.37
CA GLY A 66 -7.15 0.60 0.80
C GLY A 66 -8.15 0.28 -0.31
N THR A 67 -9.37 -0.11 0.10
CA THR A 67 -10.47 -0.45 -0.82
C THR A 67 -11.37 0.72 -1.16
N ASP A 68 -11.33 1.80 -0.38
CA ASP A 68 -12.15 3.00 -0.58
C ASP A 68 -11.28 4.20 -0.94
N GLU A 69 -11.21 4.52 -2.24
CA GLU A 69 -10.42 5.63 -2.77
C GLU A 69 -10.85 6.99 -2.21
N THR A 70 -12.11 7.16 -1.79
CA THR A 70 -12.62 8.42 -1.22
C THR A 70 -12.06 8.68 0.19
N ILE A 71 -11.76 7.62 0.93
CA ILE A 71 -11.04 7.70 2.20
C ILE A 71 -9.53 7.77 1.95
N CYS A 72 -9.02 7.00 0.99
CA CYS A 72 -7.58 6.95 0.72
C CYS A 72 -7.01 8.28 0.24
N CYS A 73 -7.78 9.07 -0.53
CA CYS A 73 -7.35 10.40 -0.96
C CYS A 73 -7.04 11.34 0.22
N GLN A 74 -7.63 11.09 1.40
CA GLN A 74 -7.40 11.91 2.59
C GLN A 74 -5.94 11.84 3.04
N PHE A 75 -5.22 10.78 2.69
CA PHE A 75 -3.82 10.56 3.09
C PHE A 75 -2.81 11.02 2.04
N ASP A 76 -3.26 11.52 0.88
CA ASP A 76 -2.42 12.17 -0.11
C ASP A 76 -2.22 13.66 0.24
N VAL A 77 -1.46 13.90 1.31
CA VAL A 77 -1.36 15.20 1.99
C VAL A 77 -0.24 16.11 1.48
N SER A 78 0.53 15.64 0.50
CA SER A 78 1.62 16.40 -0.13
C SER A 78 1.11 17.71 -0.75
N LYS A 79 1.91 18.78 -0.81
CA LYS A 79 1.51 20.00 -1.56
C LYS A 79 1.41 19.72 -3.05
N THR A 80 2.27 18.82 -3.53
CA THR A 80 2.31 18.34 -4.93
C THR A 80 1.30 17.24 -5.21
N SER A 81 0.42 16.91 -4.26
CA SER A 81 -0.67 15.97 -4.47
C SER A 81 -1.55 16.43 -5.63
N ARG A 82 -1.83 15.50 -6.55
CA ARG A 82 -2.69 15.73 -7.72
C ARG A 82 -4.07 15.08 -7.58
N SER A 83 -4.30 14.32 -6.51
CA SER A 83 -5.58 13.66 -6.29
C SER A 83 -6.68 14.69 -5.97
N SER A 84 -7.87 14.48 -6.55
CA SER A 84 -9.06 15.21 -6.13
C SER A 84 -9.53 14.63 -4.80
N CYS A 85 -9.65 15.47 -3.77
CA CYS A 85 -10.08 15.05 -2.46
C CYS A 85 -10.80 16.19 -1.75
N MET A 86 -12.01 15.91 -1.25
CA MET A 86 -12.83 16.91 -0.55
C MET A 86 -12.17 17.41 0.73
N GLU A 87 -11.51 16.51 1.46
CA GLU A 87 -10.82 16.83 2.69
C GLU A 87 -9.56 15.97 2.83
N ARG A 88 -8.43 16.59 3.15
CA ARG A 88 -7.18 15.89 3.47
C ARG A 88 -6.97 15.81 4.98
N ALA A 89 -6.31 14.75 5.41
CA ALA A 89 -6.01 14.48 6.80
C ALA A 89 -5.26 15.65 7.45
N LYS A 90 -5.76 16.11 8.59
CA LYS A 90 -5.17 17.16 9.43
C LYS A 90 -4.90 16.59 10.81
N VAL A 91 -3.79 17.01 11.40
CA VAL A 91 -3.32 16.53 12.72
C VAL A 91 -3.17 17.69 13.70
N ASP A 92 -4.09 18.64 13.62
CA ASP A 92 -4.15 19.87 14.42
C ASP A 92 -4.68 19.62 15.84
N ASN A 93 -5.47 18.57 16.06
CA ASN A 93 -5.96 18.18 17.38
C ASN A 93 -6.13 16.66 17.51
N VAL A 94 -6.36 16.21 18.76
CA VAL A 94 -6.47 14.79 19.11
C VAL A 94 -7.68 14.13 18.44
N GLN A 95 -8.78 14.85 18.29
CA GLN A 95 -10.00 14.33 17.66
C GLN A 95 -9.80 14.01 16.19
N LYS A 96 -9.11 14.87 15.43
CA LYS A 96 -8.79 14.60 14.02
C LYS A 96 -7.74 13.50 13.87
N ILE A 97 -6.73 13.46 14.74
CA ILE A 97 -5.76 12.36 14.76
C ILE A 97 -6.49 11.03 14.96
N ALA A 98 -7.43 10.96 15.90
CA ALA A 98 -8.22 9.77 16.16
C ALA A 98 -9.09 9.38 14.95
N LEU A 99 -9.80 10.34 14.36
CA LEU A 99 -10.66 10.13 13.19
C LEU A 99 -9.88 9.59 11.98
N TYR A 100 -8.79 10.27 11.58
CA TYR A 100 -8.00 9.86 10.42
C TYR A 100 -7.17 8.60 10.70
N GLY A 101 -6.72 8.41 11.94
CA GLY A 101 -6.01 7.21 12.35
C GLY A 101 -6.90 5.96 12.25
N GLU A 102 -8.15 6.06 12.70
CA GLU A 102 -9.15 4.99 12.55
C GLU A 102 -9.47 4.71 11.08
N ARG A 103 -9.67 5.76 10.27
CA ARG A 103 -9.88 5.61 8.81
C ARG A 103 -8.70 4.92 8.12
N MET A 104 -7.46 5.33 8.42
CA MET A 104 -6.26 4.75 7.86
C MET A 104 -6.11 3.28 8.25
N ALA A 105 -6.27 2.96 9.55
CA ALA A 105 -6.19 1.59 10.04
C ALA A 105 -7.23 0.68 9.35
N ASN A 106 -8.46 1.15 9.21
CA ASN A 106 -9.52 0.38 8.54
C ASN A 106 -9.21 0.13 7.06
N GLN A 107 -8.65 1.12 6.34
CA GLN A 107 -8.23 0.94 4.95
C GLN A 107 -7.04 -0.01 4.82
N TYR A 108 -6.04 0.06 5.70
CA TYR A 108 -4.89 -0.84 5.66
C TYR A 108 -5.30 -2.29 5.95
N ARG A 109 -6.20 -2.50 6.92
CA ARG A 109 -6.74 -3.83 7.23
C ARG A 109 -7.57 -4.40 6.09
N SER A 110 -8.28 -3.55 5.34
CA SER A 110 -9.05 -4.05 4.20
C SER A 110 -8.14 -4.66 3.13
N LEU A 111 -6.88 -4.21 3.02
CA LEU A 111 -5.88 -4.81 2.14
C LEU A 111 -5.40 -6.18 2.58
N GLN A 112 -5.29 -6.47 3.88
CA GLN A 112 -4.83 -7.79 4.37
C GLN A 112 -5.65 -8.94 3.76
N THR A 113 -6.93 -8.68 3.52
CA THR A 113 -7.84 -9.62 2.86
C THR A 113 -7.46 -9.97 1.42
N PHE A 114 -6.42 -9.39 0.81
CA PHE A 114 -5.98 -9.74 -0.54
C PHE A 114 -4.66 -10.54 -0.59
N TYR A 115 -3.88 -10.57 0.50
CA TYR A 115 -2.49 -11.06 0.49
C TYR A 115 -2.26 -12.30 1.36
N ASN A 116 -3.23 -12.72 2.18
CA ASN A 116 -3.06 -13.80 3.17
C ASN A 116 -1.75 -13.67 3.97
N SER A 117 -1.47 -12.46 4.43
CA SER A 117 -0.21 -12.05 5.05
C SER A 117 -0.48 -11.18 6.28
N GLU A 118 0.35 -11.33 7.31
CA GLU A 118 0.28 -10.49 8.51
C GLU A 118 0.71 -9.05 8.23
N ALA A 119 1.55 -8.85 7.21
CA ALA A 119 2.01 -7.54 6.76
C ALA A 119 1.39 -7.12 5.42
N VAL A 120 1.16 -5.83 5.25
CA VAL A 120 0.73 -5.20 4.00
C VAL A 120 1.74 -4.16 3.54
N LEU A 121 1.99 -4.12 2.24
CA LEU A 121 2.75 -3.06 1.60
C LEU A 121 1.79 -1.98 1.10
N VAL A 122 1.95 -0.76 1.60
CA VAL A 122 1.18 0.42 1.16
C VAL A 122 2.13 1.41 0.50
N ALA A 123 1.95 1.65 -0.79
CA ALA A 123 2.71 2.68 -1.49
C ALA A 123 2.21 4.08 -1.11
N ALA A 124 3.13 4.99 -0.83
CA ALA A 124 2.84 6.41 -0.59
C ALA A 124 3.61 7.24 -1.63
N GLY A 125 2.97 7.58 -2.74
CA GLY A 125 3.62 8.21 -3.87
C GLY A 125 2.64 8.55 -5.00
N ASP A 126 3.13 9.28 -5.99
CA ASP A 126 2.53 9.56 -7.31
C ASP A 126 3.66 10.14 -8.21
N ASP A 127 3.40 10.37 -9.50
CA ASP A 127 4.41 11.00 -10.37
C ASP A 127 4.77 12.38 -9.85
N PHE A 128 6.08 12.63 -9.73
CA PHE A 128 6.64 13.89 -9.28
C PHE A 128 6.14 14.33 -7.89
N LEU A 129 5.52 13.43 -7.11
CA LEU A 129 5.28 13.66 -5.69
C LEU A 129 6.62 13.84 -4.97
N TYR A 130 6.63 14.64 -3.92
CA TYR A 130 7.85 15.02 -3.17
C TYR A 130 8.80 15.97 -3.90
N SER A 131 8.36 16.61 -4.99
CA SER A 131 9.16 17.60 -5.70
C SER A 131 9.20 18.97 -5.00
N HIS A 132 8.23 19.29 -4.14
CA HIS A 132 8.26 20.51 -3.34
C HIS A 132 8.97 20.27 -2.00
N SER A 133 9.81 21.21 -1.58
CA SER A 133 10.67 21.09 -0.38
C SER A 133 9.93 20.79 0.93
N ASP A 134 8.67 21.26 1.04
CA ASP A 134 7.80 20.99 2.19
C ASP A 134 7.05 19.64 2.15
N ASP A 135 6.99 18.95 1.01
CA ASP A 135 6.15 17.75 0.84
C ASP A 135 6.50 16.68 1.85
N LEU A 136 7.79 16.32 1.93
CA LEU A 136 8.25 15.29 2.86
C LEU A 136 7.98 15.68 4.31
N LYS A 137 8.13 16.96 4.67
CA LYS A 137 7.84 17.46 6.02
C LYS A 137 6.36 17.30 6.37
N ILE A 138 5.46 17.64 5.43
CA ILE A 138 4.01 17.54 5.62
C ILE A 138 3.59 16.08 5.75
N VAL A 139 4.02 15.22 4.81
CA VAL A 139 3.71 13.79 4.81
C VAL A 139 4.24 13.14 6.09
N HIS A 140 5.51 13.36 6.44
CA HIS A 140 6.11 12.82 7.67
C HIS A 140 5.34 13.26 8.92
N ARG A 141 4.99 14.54 9.05
CA ARG A 141 4.24 15.05 10.20
C ARG A 141 2.88 14.37 10.35
N VAL A 142 2.13 14.25 9.26
CA VAL A 142 0.80 13.63 9.27
C VAL A 142 0.92 12.13 9.56
N TYR A 143 1.71 11.40 8.77
CA TYR A 143 1.84 9.95 8.90
C TYR A 143 2.38 9.55 10.27
N SER A 144 3.37 10.26 10.80
CA SER A 144 3.91 9.98 12.14
C SER A 144 2.86 10.14 13.24
N ALA A 145 2.01 11.17 13.16
CA ALA A 145 0.95 11.39 14.14
C ALA A 145 -0.13 10.30 14.06
N LEU A 146 -0.52 9.90 12.85
CA LEU A 146 -1.50 8.83 12.63
C LEU A 146 -0.95 7.47 13.06
N PHE A 147 0.27 7.10 12.67
CA PHE A 147 0.92 5.86 13.09
C PHE A 147 1.11 5.81 14.60
N LYS A 148 1.50 6.92 15.24
CA LYS A 148 1.58 6.98 16.71
C LYS A 148 0.23 6.73 17.38
N TYR A 149 -0.87 7.22 16.81
CA TYR A 149 -2.21 6.92 17.31
C TYR A 149 -2.58 5.46 17.09
N ILE A 150 -2.38 4.92 15.88
CA ILE A 150 -2.70 3.52 15.53
C ILE A 150 -1.90 2.57 16.44
N ASN A 151 -0.59 2.76 16.57
CA ASN A 151 0.29 1.91 17.36
C ASN A 151 0.01 1.99 18.87
N ARG A 152 -0.54 3.10 19.38
CA ARG A 152 -0.99 3.19 20.78
C ARG A 152 -2.32 2.47 21.05
N ASN A 153 -3.08 2.20 19.99
CA ASN A 153 -4.40 1.57 20.05
C ASN A 153 -4.41 0.27 19.23
N TYR A 154 -3.27 -0.41 19.12
CA TYR A 154 -3.09 -1.55 18.21
C TYR A 154 -4.09 -2.68 18.50
N ASP A 155 -4.43 -2.92 19.78
CA ASP A 155 -5.41 -3.92 20.20
C ASP A 155 -6.82 -3.64 19.64
N ARG A 156 -7.21 -2.35 19.55
CA ARG A 156 -8.50 -1.94 18.97
C ARG A 156 -8.59 -2.27 17.49
N PHE A 157 -7.46 -2.19 16.77
CA PHE A 157 -7.41 -2.41 15.33
C PHE A 157 -6.94 -3.81 14.96
N ASN A 158 -6.49 -4.63 15.91
CA ASN A 158 -5.83 -5.91 15.65
C ASN A 158 -4.63 -5.77 14.68
N MET A 159 -3.78 -4.77 14.92
CA MET A 159 -2.58 -4.45 14.11
C MET A 159 -1.32 -4.49 14.99
N LYS A 160 -0.90 -5.69 15.40
CA LYS A 160 0.31 -5.91 16.22
C LYS A 160 1.59 -5.84 15.39
#